data_AF-A0A2N0RDK0-F1
#
_entry.id   AF-A0A2N0RDK0-F1
#
_cell.length_a   1.000
_cell.length_b   1.000
_cell.length_c   1.000
_cell.angle_alpha   90.00
_cell.angle_beta   90.00
_cell.angle_gamma   90.00
#
_symmetry.space_group_name_H-M   'P 1'
#
loop_
_entity.id
_entity.type
_entity.pdbx_description
1 polymer ?
#
loop_
_entity_poly.entity_id
_entity_poly.type
_entity_poly.pdbx_seq_one_letter_code
_entity_poly.pdbx_strand_id
1 'polypeptide(L)'
;MKKIERRNNINKTINSDDKKIIINYMKEWNKRGKNPKNPFVQLSKQLKNRYEPKAICNYWWNMLDPHLENHQKSNGGNIQWKFLQPEIEKEFGKFRSLNGLKNIWNVKKRQLERTIKDEESRN
;
A
#
# COMPACT_ATOMS: atom_id res chain seq x y z
N MET A 1 -18.48 20.76 -16.83
CA MET A 1 -17.60 20.13 -15.82
C MET A 1 -16.76 19.06 -16.50
N LYS A 2 -15.42 19.16 -16.50
CA LYS A 2 -14.57 18.07 -17.01
C LYS A 2 -14.77 16.84 -16.13
N LYS A 3 -15.31 15.74 -16.66
CA LYS A 3 -15.33 14.45 -15.97
C LYS A 3 -13.88 14.02 -15.80
N ILE A 4 -13.36 14.09 -14.57
CA ILE A 4 -12.06 13.50 -14.24
C ILE A 4 -12.27 11.98 -14.35
N GLU A 5 -11.62 11.34 -15.33
CA GLU A 5 -11.61 9.88 -15.43
C GLU A 5 -11.03 9.29 -14.15
N ARG A 6 -11.89 8.65 -13.35
CA ARG A 6 -11.48 8.00 -12.10
C ARG A 6 -10.82 6.69 -12.44
N ARG A 7 -9.52 6.58 -12.15
CA ARG A 7 -8.76 5.35 -12.41
C ARG A 7 -8.90 4.40 -11.24
N ASN A 8 -9.43 3.21 -11.53
CA ASN A 8 -9.57 2.13 -10.55
C ASN A 8 -8.25 1.36 -10.31
N ASN A 9 -7.29 1.46 -11.22
CA ASN A 9 -6.02 0.75 -11.15
C ASN A 9 -4.84 1.71 -10.91
N ILE A 10 -4.67 2.15 -9.66
CA ILE A 10 -3.61 3.06 -9.23
C ILE A 10 -2.22 2.46 -9.47
N ASN A 11 -2.08 1.13 -9.35
CA ASN A 11 -0.79 0.44 -9.37
C ASN A 11 0.05 0.73 -10.63
N LYS A 12 -0.61 0.94 -11.78
CA LYS A 12 0.06 1.19 -13.07
C LYS A 12 0.25 2.67 -13.41
N THR A 13 -0.51 3.56 -12.77
CA THR A 13 -0.63 4.96 -13.23
C THR A 13 -0.26 6.01 -12.17
N ILE A 14 0.07 5.58 -10.96
CA ILE A 14 0.46 6.51 -9.89
C ILE A 14 1.84 7.09 -10.17
N ASN A 15 1.96 8.41 -10.07
CA ASN A 15 3.26 9.08 -10.15
C ASN A 15 4.00 9.02 -8.80
N SER A 16 5.30 9.33 -8.82
CA SER A 16 6.16 9.31 -7.63
C SER A 16 5.68 10.28 -6.54
N ASP A 17 5.15 11.44 -6.92
CA ASP A 17 4.71 12.47 -5.97
C ASP A 17 3.42 12.09 -5.24
N ASP A 18 2.43 11.58 -5.97
CA ASP A 18 1.18 11.04 -5.42
C ASP A 18 1.46 9.87 -4.48
N LYS A 19 2.45 9.03 -4.82
CA LYS A 19 2.91 7.94 -3.94
C LYS A 19 3.47 8.50 -2.63
N LYS A 20 4.33 9.53 -2.68
CA LYS A 20 4.87 10.19 -1.48
C LYS A 20 3.76 10.82 -0.62
N ILE A 21 2.77 11.46 -1.24
CA ILE A 21 1.62 12.05 -0.54
C ILE A 21 0.85 10.98 0.24
N ILE A 22 0.54 9.84 -0.39
CA ILE A 22 -0.16 8.73 0.27
C ILE A 22 0.65 8.21 1.47
N ILE A 23 1.95 7.99 1.30
CA ILE A 23 2.82 7.47 2.37
C ILE A 23 2.90 8.43 3.56
N ASN A 24 3.19 9.71 3.31
CA ASN A 24 3.33 10.69 4.37
C ASN A 24 2.02 10.89 5.14
N TYR A 25 0.90 10.96 4.44
CA TYR A 25 -0.41 11.10 5.06
C TYR A 25 -0.73 9.90 5.97
N MET A 26 -0.49 8.67 5.50
CA MET A 26 -0.80 7.48 6.30
C MET A 26 0.13 7.33 7.50
N LYS A 27 1.41 7.74 7.40
CA LYS A 27 2.33 7.81 8.55
C LYS A 27 1.82 8.78 9.61
N GLU A 28 1.39 9.97 9.20
CA GLU A 28 0.83 10.97 10.12
C GLU A 28 -0.51 10.53 10.71
N TRP A 29 -1.35 9.84 9.92
CA TRP A 29 -2.60 9.26 10.40
C TRP A 29 -2.36 8.18 11.47
N ASN A 30 -1.36 7.32 11.29
CA ASN A 30 -0.95 6.33 12.30
C ASN A 30 -0.45 7.00 13.59
N LYS A 31 0.33 8.08 13.50
CA LYS A 31 0.84 8.81 14.68
C LYS A 31 -0.26 9.50 15.48
N ARG A 32 -1.28 10.03 14.82
CA ARG A 32 -2.38 10.78 15.47
C ARG A 32 -3.40 9.89 16.19
N GLY A 33 -3.27 8.57 16.08
CA GLY A 33 -4.27 7.62 16.54
C GLY A 33 -5.44 7.51 15.57
N LYS A 34 -6.02 6.31 15.45
CA LYS A 34 -7.05 5.98 14.46
C LYS A 34 -8.29 6.87 14.67
N ASN A 35 -8.41 7.92 13.85
CA ASN A 35 -9.61 8.75 13.80
C ASN A 35 -10.75 7.95 13.13
N PRO A 36 -12.00 8.05 13.60
CA PRO A 36 -13.16 7.37 12.97
C PRO A 36 -13.43 7.78 11.51
N LYS A 37 -12.84 8.88 11.01
CA LYS A 37 -12.99 9.31 9.61
C LYS A 37 -12.14 8.44 8.66
N ASN A 38 -12.77 7.99 7.58
CA ASN A 38 -12.10 7.21 6.52
C ASN A 38 -10.94 8.01 5.87
N PRO A 39 -9.67 7.62 6.09
CA PRO A 39 -8.50 8.36 5.63
C PRO A 39 -8.42 8.43 4.10
N PHE A 40 -8.93 7.41 3.40
CA PHE A 40 -8.84 7.31 1.94
C PHE A 40 -9.74 8.32 1.21
N VAL A 41 -10.84 8.74 1.84
CA VAL A 41 -11.71 9.80 1.28
C VAL A 41 -11.00 11.15 1.32
N GLN A 42 -10.25 11.43 2.39
CA GLN A 42 -9.44 12.64 2.50
C GLN A 42 -8.27 12.61 1.52
N LEU A 43 -7.57 11.47 1.42
CA LEU A 43 -6.52 11.26 0.43
C LEU A 43 -7.01 11.47 -1.01
N SER A 44 -8.19 10.95 -1.36
CA SER A 44 -8.78 11.20 -2.68
C SER A 44 -8.92 12.70 -2.96
N LYS A 45 -9.45 13.46 -2.01
CA LYS A 45 -9.58 14.93 -2.17
C LYS A 45 -8.22 15.61 -2.32
N GLN A 46 -7.23 15.19 -1.52
CA GLN A 46 -5.87 15.70 -1.57
C GLN A 46 -5.17 15.41 -2.92
N LEU A 47 -5.48 14.27 -3.52
CA LEU A 47 -5.04 13.85 -4.85
C LEU A 47 -5.96 14.40 -5.98
N LYS A 48 -6.71 15.47 -5.72
CA LYS A 48 -7.62 16.15 -6.65
C LYS A 48 -8.68 15.21 -7.25
N ASN A 49 -9.13 14.21 -6.49
CA ASN A 49 -10.08 13.17 -6.90
C ASN A 49 -9.66 12.41 -8.18
N ARG A 50 -8.35 12.35 -8.47
CA ARG A 50 -7.79 11.56 -9.58
C ARG A 50 -7.98 10.06 -9.39
N TYR A 51 -8.04 9.62 -8.14
CA TYR A 51 -8.15 8.22 -7.78
C TYR A 51 -9.30 8.00 -6.80
N GLU A 52 -10.00 6.88 -6.95
CA GLU A 52 -11.07 6.55 -6.01
C GLU A 52 -10.52 6.17 -4.64
N PRO A 53 -11.19 6.53 -3.53
CA PRO A 53 -10.81 6.11 -2.19
C PRO A 53 -10.60 4.60 -2.06
N LYS A 54 -11.43 3.79 -2.73
CA LYS A 54 -11.29 2.32 -2.75
C LYS A 54 -10.02 1.86 -3.44
N ALA A 55 -9.63 2.55 -4.52
CA ALA A 55 -8.40 2.25 -5.23
C ALA A 55 -7.18 2.66 -4.40
N ILE A 56 -7.22 3.81 -3.71
CA ILE A 56 -6.15 4.27 -2.79
C ILE A 56 -6.01 3.30 -1.62
N CYS A 57 -7.14 2.87 -1.04
CA CYS A 57 -7.21 1.86 0.00
C CYS A 57 -6.53 0.56 -0.45
N ASN A 58 -6.95 0.00 -1.60
CA ASN A 58 -6.33 -1.21 -2.16
C ASN A 58 -4.83 -1.03 -2.45
N TYR A 59 -4.42 0.12 -2.96
CA TYR A 59 -3.02 0.43 -3.24
C TYR A 59 -2.19 0.48 -1.95
N TRP A 60 -2.68 1.20 -0.93
CA TRP A 60 -2.05 1.24 0.38
C TRP A 60 -1.88 -0.16 0.97
N TRP A 61 -2.97 -0.94 0.98
CA TRP A 61 -2.99 -2.27 1.57
C TRP A 61 -2.14 -3.31 0.85
N ASN A 62 -2.05 -3.24 -0.48
CA ASN A 62 -1.42 -4.31 -1.26
C ASN A 62 -0.02 -3.94 -1.75
N MET A 63 0.27 -2.65 -1.96
CA MET A 63 1.54 -2.19 -2.55
C MET A 63 2.42 -1.47 -1.55
N LEU A 64 1.84 -0.64 -0.68
CA LEU A 64 2.59 0.23 0.23
C LEU A 64 2.70 -0.31 1.65
N ASP A 65 2.21 -1.53 1.93
CA ASP A 65 2.24 -2.12 3.28
C ASP A 65 3.67 -2.06 3.87
N PRO A 66 3.92 -1.16 4.84
CA PRO A 66 5.25 -0.95 5.41
C PRO A 66 5.69 -2.12 6.30
N HIS A 67 4.75 -2.91 6.82
CA HIS A 67 5.04 -4.02 7.72
C HIS A 67 5.69 -5.19 7.00
N LEU A 68 5.26 -5.42 5.75
CA LEU A 68 5.83 -6.44 4.88
C LEU A 68 7.31 -6.19 4.55
N GLU A 69 7.72 -4.93 4.39
CA GLU A 69 9.14 -4.58 4.15
C GLU A 69 10.00 -4.66 5.42
N ASN A 70 9.47 -4.27 6.58
CA ASN A 70 10.21 -4.31 7.84
C ASN A 70 10.41 -5.75 8.35
N HIS A 71 9.41 -6.63 8.22
CA HIS A 71 9.49 -8.03 8.65
C HIS A 71 10.43 -8.90 7.82
N GLN A 72 10.70 -8.53 6.56
CA GLN A 72 11.74 -9.18 5.76
C GLN A 72 13.14 -8.87 6.29
N LYS A 73 13.38 -7.61 6.65
CA LYS A 73 14.70 -7.13 7.09
C LYS A 73 15.07 -7.69 8.46
N SER A 74 14.11 -7.87 9.36
CA SER A 74 14.36 -8.36 10.72
C SER A 74 14.66 -9.87 10.79
N ASN A 75 14.20 -10.68 9.82
CA ASN A 75 14.29 -12.14 9.88
C ASN A 75 15.18 -12.76 8.79
N GLY A 76 16.16 -12.02 8.26
CA GLY A 76 17.06 -12.54 7.23
C GLY A 76 16.34 -13.03 5.96
N GLY A 77 15.20 -12.42 5.62
CA GLY A 77 14.39 -12.77 4.44
C GLY A 77 13.27 -13.79 4.67
N ASN A 78 13.18 -14.43 5.84
CA ASN A 78 12.10 -15.38 6.15
C ASN A 78 10.96 -14.72 6.94
N ILE A 79 9.83 -14.45 6.29
CA ILE A 79 8.69 -13.78 6.94
C ILE A 79 7.94 -14.80 7.82
N GLN A 80 7.94 -14.57 9.14
CA GLN A 80 7.18 -15.38 10.09
C GLN A 80 5.70 -14.96 10.11
N TRP A 81 4.94 -15.40 9.10
CA TRP A 81 3.54 -15.02 8.86
C TRP A 81 2.61 -15.19 10.07
N LYS A 82 2.85 -16.19 10.92
CA LYS A 82 2.02 -16.47 12.11
C LYS A 82 2.05 -15.32 13.13
N PHE A 83 3.16 -14.61 13.26
CA PHE A 83 3.30 -13.47 14.15
C PHE A 83 2.92 -12.16 13.46
N LEU A 84 3.16 -12.06 12.15
CA LEU A 84 2.79 -10.89 11.35
C LEU A 84 1.26 -10.72 11.20
N GLN A 85 0.51 -11.81 11.09
CA GLN A 85 -0.94 -11.76 10.91
C GLN A 85 -1.68 -10.98 12.03
N PRO A 86 -1.49 -11.29 13.34
CA PRO A 86 -2.14 -10.54 14.40
C PRO A 86 -1.63 -9.09 14.51
N GLU A 87 -0.38 -8.80 14.16
CA GLU A 87 0.13 -7.43 14.10
C GLU A 87 -0.58 -6.61 13.02
N ILE A 88 -0.71 -7.17 11.81
CA ILE A 88 -1.46 -6.57 10.70
C ILE A 88 -2.92 -6.36 11.12
N GLU A 89 -3.56 -7.35 11.74
CA GLU A 89 -4.94 -7.20 12.21
C GLU A 89 -5.07 -6.11 13.29
N LYS A 90 -4.19 -6.08 14.28
CA LYS A 90 -4.18 -5.07 15.34
C LYS A 90 -3.97 -3.67 14.78
N GLU A 91 -2.99 -3.49 13.90
CA GLU A 91 -2.67 -2.18 13.36
C GLU A 91 -3.73 -1.69 12.37
N PHE A 92 -4.34 -2.60 11.61
CA PHE A 92 -5.18 -2.21 10.48
C PHE A 92 -6.66 -2.53 10.65
N GLY A 93 -7.04 -3.22 11.72
CA GLY A 93 -8.42 -3.62 12.01
C GLY A 93 -9.02 -4.54 10.96
N LYS A 94 -8.19 -5.17 10.12
CA LYS A 94 -8.63 -6.04 9.04
C LYS A 94 -7.92 -7.38 9.12
N PHE A 95 -8.69 -8.39 9.52
CA PHE A 95 -8.24 -9.76 9.44
C PHE A 95 -7.94 -10.14 7.99
N ARG A 96 -6.76 -10.74 7.77
CA ARG A 96 -6.38 -11.37 6.51
C ARG A 96 -5.91 -12.78 6.80
N SER A 97 -6.33 -13.74 5.99
CA SER A 97 -5.82 -15.10 6.11
C SER A 97 -4.32 -15.14 5.79
N LEU A 98 -3.59 -16.07 6.42
CA LEU A 98 -2.15 -16.28 6.16
C LEU A 98 -1.85 -16.48 4.67
N ASN A 99 -2.67 -17.27 3.98
CA ASN A 99 -2.52 -17.48 2.53
C ASN A 99 -2.82 -16.20 1.74
N GLY A 100 -3.78 -15.38 2.16
CA GLY A 100 -4.04 -14.08 1.56
C GLY A 100 -2.82 -13.16 1.67
N LEU A 101 -2.18 -13.10 2.84
CA LEU A 101 -0.96 -12.33 3.07
C LEU A 101 0.21 -12.82 2.21
N LYS A 102 0.43 -14.14 2.18
CA LYS A 102 1.46 -14.77 1.33
C LYS A 102 1.23 -14.47 -0.16
N ASN A 103 -0.01 -14.53 -0.63
CA ASN A 103 -0.34 -14.25 -2.02
C ASN A 103 -0.09 -12.77 -2.38
N ILE A 104 -0.52 -11.84 -1.52
CA ILE A 104 -0.23 -10.41 -1.68
C ILE A 104 1.28 -10.18 -1.76
N TRP A 105 2.03 -10.80 -0.86
CA TRP A 105 3.49 -10.71 -0.83
C TRP A 105 4.16 -11.24 -2.09
N ASN A 106 3.80 -12.43 -2.55
CA ASN A 106 4.38 -13.03 -3.75
C ASN A 106 4.09 -12.19 -5.00
N VAL A 107 2.92 -11.55 -5.08
CA VAL A 107 2.60 -10.60 -6.15
C VAL A 107 3.49 -9.36 -6.06
N LYS A 108 3.65 -8.77 -4.86
CA LYS A 108 4.52 -7.60 -4.65
C LYS A 108 5.98 -7.92 -4.98
N LYS A 109 6.49 -9.06 -4.54
CA LYS A 109 7.85 -9.54 -4.83
C LYS A 109 8.10 -9.60 -6.34
N ARG A 110 7.21 -10.25 -7.10
CA ARG A 110 7.32 -10.34 -8.57
C ARG A 110 7.28 -8.97 -9.26
N GLN A 111 6.52 -8.03 -8.74
CA GLN A 111 6.45 -6.68 -9.30
C GLN A 111 7.74 -5.90 -9.05
N LEU A 112 8.30 -6.00 -7.83
CA LEU A 112 9.57 -5.37 -7.50
C LEU A 112 10.71 -5.93 -8.36
N GLU A 113 10.78 -7.25 -8.52
CA GLU A 113 11.75 -7.91 -9.41
C GLU A 113 11.66 -7.44 -10.86
N ARG A 114 10.45 -7.17 -11.35
CA ARG A 114 10.25 -6.61 -12.70
C ARG A 114 10.71 -5.16 -12.79
N THR A 115 10.37 -4.34 -11.81
CA THR A 115 10.79 -2.93 -11.77
C THR A 115 12.32 -2.80 -11.71
N ILE A 116 12.99 -3.63 -10.91
CA ILE A 116 14.46 -3.67 -10.84
C ILE A 116 15.04 -4.02 -12.22
N LYS A 117 14.51 -5.07 -12.89
CA LYS A 117 14.95 -5.43 -14.24
C LYS A 117 14.69 -4.34 -15.28
N ASP A 118 13.55 -3.65 -15.19
CA ASP A 118 13.20 -2.53 -16.08
C ASP A 118 14.09 -1.30 -15.84
N GLU A 119 14.60 -1.11 -14.62
CA GLU A 119 15.56 -0.06 -14.26
C GLU A 119 16.98 -0.43 -14.72
N GLU A 120 17.40 -1.69 -14.50
CA GLU A 120 18.70 -2.21 -14.96
C GLU A 120 18.83 -2.22 -16.48
N SER A 121 17.74 -2.45 -17.23
CA SER A 121 17.74 -2.43 -18.70
C SER A 121 17.68 -1.03 -19.31
N ARG A 122 17.42 0.00 -18.51
CA ARG A 122 17.42 1.41 -18.94
C ARG A 122 18.72 2.15 -18.65
N ASN A 123 19.59 1.57 -17.82
CA ASN A 123 20.95 2.06 -17.54
C ASN A 123 21.97 1.32 -18.41
#